data_AF-A0A9N9VFM2-F1
#
_entry.id   AF-A0A9N9VFM2-F1
#
_cell.length_a   1.000
_cell.length_b   1.000
_cell.length_c   1.000
_cell.angle_alpha   90.00
_cell.angle_beta   90.00
_cell.angle_gamma   90.00
#
_symmetry.space_group_name_H-M   'P 1'
#
loop_
_entity.id
_entity.type
_entity.pdbx_description
1 polymer ?
#
loop_
_entity_poly.entity_id
_entity_poly.type
_entity_poly.pdbx_seq_one_letter_code
_entity_poly.pdbx_strand_id
1 'polypeptide(L)'
;MREPSVILAEDVLESLSDDYDVRHATQPFGYSGREMCLDLYKAVVGRRCTEAIPSSPSAITITLSRIFDSKMKFAAIFLSVISVAAAAAVAPAIEARQSIETTTDEILFSITLPAFTARRNALDPNTVDWTSDGCTSSPDNPLGFPFTPACNRHDFGYNNYRAQTRLTVSTKKKIDDNFKKDLYYQCSSVSLRWLCEALADVYYAFVRVFAGGGDVAPGKRDDELVQIYEEKLAVYSQLLEEAKANGIIEGY
;
A
#
# COMPACT_ATOMS: atom_id res chain seq x y z
N MET A 1 25.36 -50.18 -32.11
CA MET A 1 24.18 -50.40 -31.24
C MET A 1 24.62 -50.40 -29.78
N ARG A 2 24.43 -49.27 -29.09
CA ARG A 2 23.99 -49.20 -27.68
C ARG A 2 23.63 -47.73 -27.43
N GLU A 3 22.35 -47.47 -27.19
CA GLU A 3 21.79 -46.14 -26.92
C GLU A 3 22.22 -45.62 -25.54
N PRO A 4 22.28 -44.29 -25.33
CA PRO A 4 22.36 -43.71 -23.99
C PRO A 4 20.99 -43.73 -23.33
N SER A 5 20.96 -44.25 -22.11
CA SER A 5 19.80 -44.40 -21.23
C SER A 5 19.17 -43.05 -20.85
N VAL A 6 17.85 -42.98 -21.02
CA VAL A 6 16.95 -41.91 -20.57
C VAL A 6 16.81 -42.01 -19.04
N ILE A 7 17.12 -40.93 -18.33
CA ILE A 7 16.82 -40.79 -16.89
C ILE A 7 15.40 -40.20 -16.80
N LEU A 8 14.48 -40.92 -16.17
CA LEU A 8 13.10 -40.50 -15.94
C LEU A 8 13.04 -39.60 -14.71
N ALA A 9 12.16 -38.59 -14.75
CA ALA A 9 12.04 -37.50 -13.77
C ALA A 9 11.58 -37.92 -12.35
N GLU A 10 11.42 -39.22 -12.09
CA GLU A 10 11.05 -39.76 -10.78
C GLU A 10 12.27 -40.04 -9.89
N ASP A 11 13.48 -40.21 -10.47
CA ASP A 11 14.70 -40.54 -9.71
C ASP A 11 15.42 -39.33 -9.09
N VAL A 12 14.98 -38.09 -9.36
CA VAL A 12 15.59 -36.87 -8.77
C VAL A 12 14.91 -36.47 -7.46
N LEU A 13 13.69 -36.95 -7.21
CA LEU A 13 12.88 -36.52 -6.06
C LEU A 13 13.20 -37.25 -4.75
N GLU A 14 14.00 -38.32 -4.78
CA GLU A 14 14.38 -39.07 -3.57
C GLU A 14 15.72 -38.62 -2.96
N SER A 15 16.41 -37.64 -3.58
CA SER A 15 17.68 -37.10 -3.05
C SER A 15 17.56 -35.80 -2.24
N LEU A 16 16.37 -35.21 -2.15
CA LEU A 16 16.18 -33.89 -1.50
C LEU A 16 15.34 -33.94 -0.21
N SER A 17 14.95 -35.12 0.25
CA SER A 17 14.11 -35.29 1.45
C SER A 17 14.88 -35.56 2.75
N ASP A 18 16.22 -35.55 2.74
CA ASP A 18 17.03 -36.07 3.88
C ASP A 18 17.78 -35.02 4.71
N ASP A 19 17.58 -33.71 4.51
CA ASP A 19 18.42 -32.70 5.20
C ASP A 19 17.69 -31.56 5.94
N TYR A 20 16.42 -31.73 6.34
CA TYR A 20 15.80 -30.79 7.28
C TYR A 20 15.02 -31.49 8.40
N ASP A 21 15.73 -31.74 9.50
CA ASP A 21 15.20 -32.13 10.80
C ASP A 21 14.41 -30.97 11.42
N VAL A 22 13.09 -31.01 11.26
CA VAL A 22 12.15 -30.17 11.98
C VAL A 22 11.80 -30.87 13.30
N ARG A 23 12.62 -30.67 14.34
CA ARG A 23 12.20 -30.87 15.74
C ARG A 23 13.25 -30.34 16.74
N HIS A 24 12.78 -29.45 17.64
CA HIS A 24 13.41 -28.88 18.84
C HIS A 24 14.00 -27.45 18.74
N ALA A 25 13.14 -26.45 18.98
CA ALA A 25 13.52 -25.28 19.78
C ALA A 25 12.27 -24.59 20.34
N THR A 26 11.72 -25.14 21.43
CA THR A 26 10.76 -24.44 22.29
C THR A 26 11.46 -23.80 23.48
N GLN A 27 11.59 -22.45 23.40
CA GLN A 27 11.64 -21.44 24.49
C GLN A 27 12.89 -21.35 25.40
N PRO A 28 13.07 -20.28 26.22
CA PRO A 28 12.60 -18.87 26.21
C PRO A 28 13.79 -17.88 26.32
N PHE A 29 13.55 -16.60 26.61
CA PHE A 29 14.48 -15.48 26.93
C PHE A 29 14.64 -14.41 25.83
N GLY A 30 14.25 -13.20 26.21
CA GLY A 30 14.11 -12.04 25.35
C GLY A 30 15.43 -11.40 24.92
N TYR A 31 15.40 -10.80 23.74
CA TYR A 31 16.43 -9.90 23.25
C TYR A 31 15.80 -8.59 22.76
N SER A 32 16.35 -7.49 23.28
CA SER A 32 15.94 -6.12 22.98
C SER A 32 16.29 -5.73 21.55
N GLY A 33 15.42 -4.97 20.89
CA GLY A 33 15.56 -4.51 19.50
C GLY A 33 16.73 -3.57 19.21
N ARG A 34 17.97 -4.09 19.20
CA ARG A 34 19.15 -3.33 18.78
C ARG A 34 20.22 -4.12 18.00
N GLU A 35 19.99 -5.39 17.69
CA GLU A 35 20.97 -6.27 17.03
C GLU A 35 20.39 -6.93 15.76
N MET A 36 19.72 -6.15 14.91
CA MET A 36 19.41 -6.60 13.54
C MET A 36 19.68 -5.46 12.56
N CYS A 37 20.93 -5.00 12.55
CA CYS A 37 21.45 -4.06 11.55
C CYS A 37 22.77 -4.55 10.93
N LEU A 38 22.98 -5.86 10.94
CA LEU A 38 23.99 -6.62 10.20
C LEU A 38 23.20 -7.85 9.72
N ASP A 39 22.83 -8.01 8.45
CA ASP A 39 23.74 -8.34 7.38
C ASP A 39 23.25 -7.94 5.97
N LEU A 40 22.10 -7.29 5.84
CA LEU A 40 21.53 -6.93 4.52
C LEU A 40 22.10 -5.63 3.91
N TYR A 41 22.75 -4.77 4.70
CA TYR A 41 23.20 -3.45 4.21
C TYR A 41 24.63 -3.45 3.59
N LYS A 42 25.44 -4.49 3.84
CA LYS A 42 26.80 -4.60 3.26
C LYS A 42 26.82 -5.01 1.80
N ALA A 43 25.79 -5.70 1.31
CA ALA A 43 25.74 -6.21 -0.06
C ALA A 43 25.46 -5.13 -1.14
N VAL A 44 24.86 -4.00 -0.76
CA VAL A 44 24.35 -3.01 -1.75
C VAL A 44 25.21 -1.75 -1.84
N VAL A 45 25.87 -1.30 -0.77
CA VAL A 45 26.41 0.09 -0.74
C VAL A 45 27.91 0.21 -0.42
N GLY A 46 28.60 -0.88 -0.06
CA GLY A 46 30.07 -0.88 0.08
C GLY A 46 30.65 0.16 1.06
N ARG A 47 29.89 0.64 2.05
CA ARG A 47 30.36 1.63 3.06
C ARG A 47 30.15 1.11 4.49
N ARG A 48 31.10 1.43 5.38
CA ARG A 48 31.02 1.14 6.82
C ARG A 48 30.08 2.14 7.49
N CYS A 49 29.23 1.66 8.41
CA CYS A 49 28.44 2.49 9.32
C CYS A 49 29.35 3.12 10.39
N THR A 50 30.23 4.05 10.01
CA THR A 50 31.02 4.85 10.96
C THR A 50 31.31 6.23 10.40
N GLU A 51 30.33 6.94 9.85
CA GLU A 51 30.46 8.38 9.62
C GLU A 51 29.19 9.12 10.09
N ALA A 52 29.44 10.09 10.97
CA ALA A 52 28.44 10.86 11.69
C ALA A 52 27.72 11.86 10.77
N ILE A 53 26.43 12.03 11.02
CA ILE A 53 25.56 13.03 10.40
C ILE A 53 25.91 14.41 10.99
N PRO A 54 26.28 15.43 10.19
CA PRO A 54 26.52 16.77 10.71
C PRO A 54 25.19 17.48 11.03
N SER A 55 25.03 17.89 12.28
CA SER A 55 23.96 18.74 12.77
C SER A 55 24.36 20.22 12.71
N SER A 56 23.89 20.97 11.71
CA SER A 56 23.61 22.40 11.88
C SER A 56 22.83 22.98 10.69
N PRO A 57 21.72 23.70 10.93
CA PRO A 57 21.21 24.67 9.99
C PRO A 57 21.79 26.04 10.35
N SER A 58 22.70 26.56 9.52
CA SER A 58 23.09 27.97 9.58
C SER A 58 21.93 28.81 9.07
N ALA A 59 21.31 29.58 9.98
CA ALA A 59 20.28 30.54 9.66
C ALA A 59 20.87 31.67 8.79
N ILE A 60 20.36 31.80 7.56
CA ILE A 60 20.67 32.91 6.66
C ILE A 60 19.84 34.11 7.11
N THR A 61 20.47 35.06 7.79
CA THR A 61 19.86 36.35 8.14
C THR A 61 19.88 37.25 6.91
N ILE A 62 18.70 37.49 6.32
CA ILE A 62 18.54 38.51 5.27
C ILE A 62 18.30 39.85 5.95
N THR A 63 19.32 40.70 5.97
CA THR A 63 19.20 42.12 6.34
C THR A 63 18.51 42.89 5.21
N LEU A 64 17.27 43.32 5.44
CA LEU A 64 16.63 44.36 4.65
C LEU A 64 17.06 45.73 5.17
N SER A 65 17.84 46.45 4.38
CA SER A 65 18.12 47.88 4.57
C SER A 65 17.67 48.63 3.33
N ARG A 66 16.62 49.46 3.45
CA ARG A 66 16.40 50.74 2.73
C ARG A 66 15.34 51.54 3.52
N ILE A 67 15.69 52.64 4.18
CA ILE A 67 15.89 54.02 3.69
C ILE A 67 14.62 54.88 3.88
N PHE A 68 14.78 55.87 4.78
CA PHE A 68 14.18 57.21 4.87
C PHE A 68 12.64 57.35 4.93
N ASP A 69 12.06 57.78 6.05
CA ASP A 69 12.02 59.14 6.63
C ASP A 69 10.88 60.00 6.03
N SER A 70 9.74 60.04 6.74
CA SER A 70 8.87 61.21 6.74
C SER A 70 8.05 61.26 8.01
N LYS A 71 8.38 62.30 8.79
CA LYS A 71 7.67 62.76 9.97
C LYS A 71 6.21 63.05 9.62
N MET A 72 5.29 62.42 10.33
CA MET A 72 3.91 62.92 10.41
C MET A 72 3.48 62.95 11.87
N LYS A 73 3.58 64.15 12.44
CA LYS A 73 2.92 64.51 13.70
C LYS A 73 1.44 64.67 13.38
N PHE A 74 0.59 63.78 13.88
CA PHE A 74 -0.84 64.03 13.95
C PHE A 74 -1.33 63.85 15.38
N ALA A 75 -2.08 64.86 15.81
CA ALA A 75 -2.50 65.13 17.17
C ALA A 75 -3.42 64.03 17.72
N ALA A 76 -3.26 63.75 19.01
CA ALA A 76 -4.18 62.96 19.79
C ALA A 76 -5.54 63.67 19.88
N ILE A 77 -6.60 63.03 19.38
CA ILE A 77 -7.98 63.33 19.76
C ILE A 77 -8.53 62.04 20.37
N PHE A 78 -8.70 62.08 21.70
CA PHE A 78 -9.43 61.09 22.46
C PHE A 78 -10.93 61.21 22.11
N LEU A 79 -11.50 60.16 21.52
CA LEU A 79 -12.95 59.93 21.59
C LEU A 79 -13.18 58.48 22.01
N SER A 80 -13.56 58.32 23.28
CA SER A 80 -13.97 57.04 23.85
C SER A 80 -15.30 56.61 23.22
N VAL A 81 -15.25 55.65 22.30
CA VAL A 81 -16.43 54.88 21.92
C VAL A 81 -16.36 53.56 22.67
N ILE A 82 -17.15 53.46 23.74
CA ILE A 82 -17.41 52.21 24.44
C ILE A 82 -18.28 51.38 23.51
N SER A 83 -17.66 50.56 22.66
CA SER A 83 -18.36 49.47 21.97
C SER A 83 -18.50 48.33 22.96
N VAL A 84 -19.74 48.10 23.39
CA VAL A 84 -20.14 46.94 24.19
C VAL A 84 -19.75 45.69 23.41
N ALA A 85 -18.72 44.99 23.86
CA ALA A 85 -18.39 43.66 23.37
C ALA A 85 -19.47 42.69 23.86
N ALA A 86 -20.43 42.37 22.99
CA ALA A 86 -21.27 41.21 23.18
C ALA A 86 -20.36 39.98 23.03
N ALA A 87 -19.88 39.43 24.14
CA ALA A 87 -19.24 38.13 24.18
C ALA A 87 -20.32 37.07 23.88
N ALA A 88 -20.57 36.82 22.61
CA ALA A 88 -21.23 35.60 22.20
C ALA A 88 -20.32 34.45 22.64
N ALA A 89 -20.77 33.67 23.62
CA ALA A 89 -20.13 32.42 23.99
C ALA A 89 -20.19 31.50 22.77
N VAL A 90 -19.15 31.50 21.96
CA VAL A 90 -18.92 30.47 20.96
C VAL A 90 -18.56 29.24 21.79
N ALA A 91 -19.56 28.45 22.17
CA ALA A 91 -19.29 27.10 22.66
C ALA A 91 -18.44 26.43 21.57
N PRO A 92 -17.30 25.80 21.90
CA PRO A 92 -16.61 24.99 20.91
C PRO A 92 -17.64 23.98 20.42
N ALA A 93 -17.97 24.04 19.14
CA ALA A 93 -18.70 22.95 18.52
C ALA A 93 -17.84 21.72 18.79
N ILE A 94 -18.33 20.83 19.65
CA ILE A 94 -17.75 19.51 19.78
C ILE A 94 -18.00 18.91 18.41
N GLU A 95 -17.00 18.99 17.52
CA GLU A 95 -17.01 18.24 16.27
C GLU A 95 -17.35 16.81 16.68
N ALA A 96 -18.50 16.33 16.21
CA ALA A 96 -18.88 14.95 16.43
C ALA A 96 -17.70 14.12 15.90
N ARG A 97 -17.01 13.40 16.80
CA ARG A 97 -16.00 12.43 16.37
C ARG A 97 -16.70 11.51 15.38
N GLN A 98 -16.28 11.55 14.12
CA GLN A 98 -16.78 10.63 13.11
C GLN A 98 -16.61 9.20 13.65
N SER A 99 -17.58 8.33 13.39
CA SER A 99 -17.42 6.92 13.77
C SER A 99 -16.24 6.34 13.01
N ILE A 100 -15.54 5.37 13.61
CA ILE A 100 -14.42 4.67 12.97
C ILE A 100 -14.84 4.07 11.61
N GLU A 101 -16.09 3.64 11.48
CA GLU A 101 -16.68 3.12 10.24
C GLU A 101 -16.78 4.22 9.18
N THR A 102 -17.26 5.41 9.56
CA THR A 102 -17.36 6.58 8.66
C THR A 102 -15.97 7.00 8.17
N THR A 103 -14.99 7.03 9.07
CA THR A 103 -13.60 7.35 8.71
C THR A 103 -12.99 6.28 7.82
N THR A 104 -13.25 5.00 8.07
CA THR A 104 -12.82 3.91 7.18
C THR A 104 -13.41 4.07 5.79
N ASP A 105 -14.69 4.40 5.68
CA ASP A 105 -15.39 4.54 4.40
C ASP A 105 -14.94 5.79 3.61
N GLU A 106 -14.65 6.88 4.32
CA GLU A 106 -14.04 8.08 3.75
C GLU A 106 -12.66 7.77 3.14
N ILE A 107 -11.77 7.16 3.93
CA ILE A 107 -10.41 6.80 3.52
C ILE A 107 -10.42 5.80 2.36
N LEU A 108 -11.38 4.88 2.35
CA LEU A 108 -11.45 3.83 1.34
C LEU A 108 -12.07 4.31 0.02
N PHE A 109 -13.16 5.07 0.07
CA PHE A 109 -14.00 5.34 -1.11
C PHE A 109 -14.11 6.80 -1.52
N SER A 110 -13.74 7.75 -0.65
CA SER A 110 -13.97 9.19 -0.90
C SER A 110 -12.69 9.95 -1.22
N ILE A 111 -11.52 9.39 -0.94
CA ILE A 111 -10.23 10.02 -1.23
C ILE A 111 -9.51 9.34 -2.39
N THR A 112 -8.60 10.10 -3.01
CA THR A 112 -7.76 9.60 -4.10
C THR A 112 -6.70 8.62 -3.57
N LEU A 113 -6.17 7.76 -4.43
CA LEU A 113 -5.12 6.82 -4.06
C LEU A 113 -3.84 7.50 -3.51
N PRO A 114 -3.39 8.66 -4.07
CA PRO A 114 -2.30 9.43 -3.45
C PRO A 114 -2.63 9.96 -2.05
N ALA A 115 -3.86 10.45 -1.83
CA ALA A 115 -4.28 10.91 -0.51
C ALA A 115 -4.33 9.75 0.50
N PHE A 116 -4.82 8.57 0.09
CA PHE A 116 -4.76 7.35 0.88
C PHE A 116 -3.32 6.99 1.25
N THR A 117 -2.42 6.99 0.27
CA THR A 117 -0.99 6.69 0.50
C THR A 117 -0.37 7.64 1.51
N ALA A 118 -0.69 8.94 1.42
CA ALA A 118 -0.23 9.94 2.38
C ALA A 118 -0.74 9.66 3.81
N ARG A 119 -2.03 9.34 3.97
CA ARG A 119 -2.64 9.00 5.26
C ARG A 119 -2.03 7.73 5.85
N ARG A 120 -1.86 6.68 5.03
CA ARG A 120 -1.21 5.42 5.44
C ARG A 120 0.22 5.68 5.93
N ASN A 121 1.02 6.43 5.18
CA ASN A 121 2.40 6.72 5.56
C ASN A 121 2.49 7.54 6.86
N ALA A 122 1.48 8.35 7.15
CA ALA A 122 1.35 9.11 8.40
C ALA A 122 0.71 8.32 9.55
N LEU A 123 0.16 7.12 9.29
CA LEU A 123 -0.68 6.36 10.21
C LEU A 123 -1.82 7.21 10.80
N ASP A 124 -2.45 8.02 9.94
CA ASP A 124 -3.44 9.02 10.34
C ASP A 124 -4.83 8.73 9.74
N PRO A 125 -5.86 8.46 10.57
CA PRO A 125 -5.81 8.42 12.03
C PRO A 125 -5.20 7.12 12.55
N ASN A 126 -4.69 7.12 13.78
CA ASN A 126 -4.11 5.93 14.42
C ASN A 126 -5.15 4.95 14.97
N THR A 127 -6.44 5.24 14.78
CA THR A 127 -7.56 4.45 15.31
C THR A 127 -8.00 3.33 14.37
N VAL A 128 -7.60 3.37 13.09
CA VAL A 128 -7.89 2.35 12.09
C VAL A 128 -6.71 1.40 11.91
N ASP A 129 -6.97 0.22 11.37
CA ASP A 129 -5.94 -0.75 11.07
C ASP A 129 -5.21 -0.39 9.76
N TRP A 130 -3.92 -0.08 9.85
CA TRP A 130 -3.05 0.22 8.71
C TRP A 130 -2.15 -0.96 8.30
N THR A 131 -2.29 -2.13 8.93
CA THR A 131 -1.52 -3.33 8.60
C THR A 131 -1.84 -3.81 7.19
N SER A 132 -0.82 -4.32 6.51
CA SER A 132 -0.90 -4.74 5.12
C SER A 132 0.38 -5.47 4.73
N ASP A 133 0.24 -6.62 4.09
CA ASP A 133 1.31 -7.37 3.43
C ASP A 133 1.50 -6.91 1.97
N GLY A 134 0.64 -6.01 1.49
CA GLY A 134 0.73 -5.46 0.15
C GLY A 134 0.29 -6.52 -0.85
N CYS A 135 1.08 -6.77 -1.89
CA CYS A 135 0.69 -7.72 -2.93
C CYS A 135 1.28 -9.13 -2.70
N THR A 136 1.78 -9.46 -1.50
CA THR A 136 2.50 -10.73 -1.23
C THR A 136 1.67 -11.97 -1.57
N SER A 137 0.36 -11.94 -1.31
CA SER A 137 -0.55 -13.07 -1.59
C SER A 137 -1.22 -12.97 -2.98
N SER A 138 -0.78 -12.06 -3.84
CA SER A 138 -1.37 -11.80 -5.16
C SER A 138 -0.68 -12.62 -6.27
N PRO A 139 -1.31 -12.77 -7.46
CA PRO A 139 -0.66 -13.35 -8.63
C PRO A 139 0.67 -12.66 -8.98
N ASP A 140 1.58 -13.38 -9.65
CA ASP A 140 2.89 -12.83 -10.02
C ASP A 140 2.78 -11.55 -10.86
N ASN A 141 3.70 -10.61 -10.60
CA ASN A 141 3.83 -9.35 -11.33
C ASN A 141 5.26 -9.23 -11.89
N PRO A 142 5.60 -10.02 -12.93
CA PRO A 142 6.97 -10.11 -13.43
C PRO A 142 7.47 -8.80 -14.05
N LEU A 143 6.56 -7.93 -14.49
CA LEU A 143 6.90 -6.64 -15.11
C LEU A 143 7.05 -5.50 -14.08
N GLY A 144 6.82 -5.78 -12.79
CA GLY A 144 6.97 -4.81 -11.72
C GLY A 144 5.99 -3.64 -11.82
N PHE A 145 4.76 -3.85 -12.30
CA PHE A 145 3.75 -2.79 -12.31
C PHE A 145 3.47 -2.27 -10.89
N PRO A 146 3.22 -0.96 -10.70
CA PRO A 146 3.22 -0.34 -9.37
C PRO A 146 1.91 -0.58 -8.60
N PHE A 147 1.55 -1.84 -8.36
CA PHE A 147 0.29 -2.23 -7.72
C PHE A 147 0.29 -2.13 -6.20
N THR A 148 1.45 -1.98 -5.55
CA THR A 148 1.56 -1.91 -4.09
C THR A 148 0.60 -0.91 -3.44
N PRO A 149 0.44 0.35 -3.92
CA PRO A 149 -0.51 1.27 -3.29
C PRO A 149 -1.98 0.81 -3.43
N ALA A 150 -2.34 0.10 -4.50
CA ALA A 150 -3.68 -0.47 -4.67
C ALA A 150 -3.91 -1.62 -3.68
N CYS A 151 -2.96 -2.57 -3.58
CA CYS A 151 -3.02 -3.68 -2.62
C CYS A 151 -3.12 -3.15 -1.18
N ASN A 152 -2.31 -2.14 -0.87
CA ASN A 152 -2.31 -1.45 0.41
C ASN A 152 -3.70 -0.90 0.81
N ARG A 153 -4.48 -0.39 -0.15
CA ARG A 153 -5.84 0.12 0.12
C ARG A 153 -6.89 -0.99 0.17
N HIS A 154 -6.67 -2.07 -0.58
CA HIS A 154 -7.49 -3.28 -0.49
C HIS A 154 -7.37 -3.93 0.89
N ASP A 155 -6.14 -4.13 1.39
CA ASP A 155 -5.85 -4.66 2.72
C ASP A 155 -6.49 -3.80 3.82
N PHE A 156 -6.34 -2.47 3.72
CA PHE A 156 -6.97 -1.53 4.63
C PHE A 156 -8.48 -1.75 4.71
N GLY A 157 -9.15 -1.92 3.56
CA GLY A 157 -10.57 -2.23 3.50
C GLY A 157 -10.90 -3.55 4.17
N TYR A 158 -10.19 -4.63 3.85
CA TYR A 158 -10.45 -5.96 4.42
C TYR A 158 -10.24 -6.01 5.93
N ASN A 159 -9.10 -5.50 6.42
CA ASN A 159 -8.73 -5.57 7.83
C ASN A 159 -9.72 -4.76 8.69
N ASN A 160 -10.03 -3.53 8.28
CA ASN A 160 -10.96 -2.69 9.03
C ASN A 160 -12.40 -3.22 8.96
N TYR A 161 -12.90 -3.62 7.79
CA TYR A 161 -14.27 -4.16 7.69
C TYR A 161 -14.42 -5.47 8.47
N ARG A 162 -13.37 -6.30 8.54
CA ARG A 162 -13.33 -7.52 9.36
C ARG A 162 -13.35 -7.19 10.84
N ALA A 163 -12.48 -6.29 11.30
CA ALA A 163 -12.44 -5.84 12.69
C ALA A 163 -13.74 -5.14 13.14
N GLN A 164 -14.42 -4.48 12.20
CA GLN A 164 -15.70 -3.81 12.41
C GLN A 164 -16.90 -4.74 12.20
N THR A 165 -16.69 -6.04 11.99
CA THR A 165 -17.75 -7.07 11.84
C THR A 165 -18.73 -6.81 10.69
N ARG A 166 -18.29 -6.10 9.64
CA ARG A 166 -19.12 -5.65 8.52
C ARG A 166 -18.59 -6.07 7.14
N LEU A 167 -17.67 -7.04 7.10
CA LEU A 167 -17.20 -7.67 5.86
C LEU A 167 -18.22 -8.72 5.38
N THR A 168 -19.16 -8.29 4.54
CA THR A 168 -20.20 -9.10 3.90
C THR A 168 -19.85 -9.32 2.42
N VAL A 169 -20.58 -10.21 1.72
CA VAL A 169 -20.40 -10.40 0.28
C VAL A 169 -20.52 -9.09 -0.51
N SER A 170 -21.47 -8.22 -0.13
CA SER A 170 -21.71 -6.95 -0.82
C SER A 170 -20.61 -5.92 -0.54
N THR A 171 -20.16 -5.79 0.72
CA THR A 171 -19.10 -4.84 1.09
C THR A 171 -17.74 -5.32 0.60
N LYS A 172 -17.47 -6.63 0.63
CA LYS A 172 -16.33 -7.25 -0.05
C LYS A 172 -16.28 -6.87 -1.52
N LYS A 173 -17.39 -7.02 -2.25
CA LYS A 173 -17.46 -6.62 -3.66
C LYS A 173 -17.14 -5.14 -3.84
N LYS A 174 -17.66 -4.25 -2.99
CA LYS A 174 -17.33 -2.81 -3.06
C LYS A 174 -15.84 -2.55 -2.87
N ILE A 175 -15.19 -3.25 -1.93
CA ILE A 175 -13.74 -3.15 -1.71
C ILE A 175 -12.97 -3.66 -2.94
N ASP A 176 -13.34 -4.81 -3.49
CA ASP A 176 -12.71 -5.38 -4.69
C ASP A 176 -12.89 -4.48 -5.92
N ASP A 177 -14.08 -3.89 -6.10
CA ASP A 177 -14.36 -2.94 -7.19
C ASP A 177 -13.51 -1.67 -7.05
N ASN A 178 -13.26 -1.21 -5.82
CA ASN A 178 -12.38 -0.06 -5.56
C ASN A 178 -10.92 -0.40 -5.84
N PHE A 179 -10.48 -1.61 -5.48
CA PHE A 179 -9.16 -2.12 -5.82
C PHE A 179 -8.92 -2.16 -7.33
N LYS A 180 -9.91 -2.62 -8.11
CA LYS A 180 -9.81 -2.56 -9.58
C LYS A 180 -9.58 -1.13 -10.08
N LYS A 181 -10.32 -0.15 -9.55
CA LYS A 181 -10.13 1.26 -9.92
C LYS A 181 -8.72 1.75 -9.61
N ASP A 182 -8.14 1.32 -8.48
CA ASP A 182 -6.78 1.68 -8.11
C ASP A 182 -5.72 1.04 -8.98
N LEU A 183 -5.88 -0.25 -9.32
CA LEU A 183 -4.98 -0.92 -10.25
C LEU A 183 -4.98 -0.20 -11.61
N TYR A 184 -6.16 0.15 -12.12
CA TYR A 184 -6.27 0.90 -13.38
C TYR A 184 -5.69 2.31 -13.28
N TYR A 185 -5.85 2.98 -12.13
CA TYR A 185 -5.20 4.25 -11.87
C TYR A 185 -3.67 4.11 -11.96
N GLN A 186 -3.10 3.06 -11.36
CA GLN A 186 -1.65 2.78 -11.45
C GLN A 186 -1.20 2.50 -12.90
N CYS A 187 -2.05 1.82 -13.67
CA CYS A 187 -1.76 1.57 -15.09
C CYS A 187 -1.78 2.83 -15.97
N SER A 188 -2.41 3.93 -15.52
CA SER A 188 -2.44 5.17 -16.29
C SER A 188 -1.08 5.85 -16.43
N SER A 189 -0.12 5.53 -15.55
CA SER A 189 1.22 6.12 -15.52
C SER A 189 2.33 5.24 -16.08
N VAL A 190 2.03 4.04 -16.59
CA VAL A 190 3.04 3.12 -17.14
C VAL A 190 2.99 3.09 -18.68
N SER A 191 4.13 2.82 -19.32
CA SER A 191 4.23 2.75 -20.79
C SER A 191 3.43 1.58 -21.37
N LEU A 192 3.52 0.41 -20.75
CA LEU A 192 2.80 -0.81 -21.15
C LEU A 192 1.39 -0.86 -20.54
N ARG A 193 0.63 0.23 -20.69
CA ARG A 193 -0.68 0.40 -20.06
C ARG A 193 -1.64 -0.76 -20.34
N TRP A 194 -1.73 -1.22 -21.58
CA TRP A 194 -2.62 -2.31 -21.98
C TRP A 194 -2.30 -3.63 -21.27
N LEU A 195 -1.01 -3.94 -21.09
CA LEU A 195 -0.55 -5.15 -20.42
C LEU A 195 -0.70 -5.04 -18.90
N CYS A 196 -0.51 -3.83 -18.35
CA CYS A 196 -0.81 -3.52 -16.96
C CYS A 196 -2.30 -3.69 -16.66
N GLU A 197 -3.20 -3.16 -17.50
CA GLU A 197 -4.64 -3.29 -17.33
C GLU A 197 -5.07 -4.77 -17.44
N ALA A 198 -4.43 -5.56 -18.31
CA ALA A 198 -4.65 -7.00 -18.37
C ALA A 198 -4.25 -7.72 -17.07
N LEU A 199 -3.09 -7.39 -16.48
CA LEU A 199 -2.71 -7.95 -15.17
C LEU A 199 -3.62 -7.45 -14.04
N ALA A 200 -4.07 -6.19 -14.11
CA ALA A 200 -5.03 -5.64 -13.15
C ALA A 200 -6.36 -6.42 -13.16
N ASP A 201 -6.81 -6.86 -14.34
CA ASP A 201 -7.98 -7.73 -14.49
C ASP A 201 -7.76 -9.11 -13.82
N VAL A 202 -6.56 -9.69 -13.93
CA VAL A 202 -6.18 -10.94 -13.23
C VAL A 202 -6.23 -10.75 -11.72
N TYR A 203 -5.62 -9.67 -11.20
CA TYR A 203 -5.61 -9.32 -9.78
C TYR A 203 -7.03 -9.15 -9.23
N TYR A 204 -7.89 -8.44 -9.96
CA TYR A 204 -9.28 -8.27 -9.58
C TYR A 204 -10.02 -9.62 -9.57
N ALA A 205 -9.90 -10.43 -10.63
CA ALA A 205 -10.55 -11.74 -10.68
C ALA A 205 -10.07 -12.66 -9.54
N PHE A 206 -8.78 -12.64 -9.23
CA PHE A 206 -8.20 -13.38 -8.11
C PHE A 206 -8.86 -13.01 -6.78
N VAL A 207 -8.95 -11.72 -6.43
CA VAL A 207 -9.57 -11.32 -5.16
C VAL A 207 -11.07 -11.60 -5.14
N ARG A 208 -11.76 -11.59 -6.29
CA ARG A 208 -13.18 -11.97 -6.38
C ARG A 208 -13.41 -13.43 -5.99
N VAL A 209 -12.50 -14.34 -6.35
CA VAL A 209 -12.58 -15.78 -6.06
C VAL A 209 -12.01 -16.14 -4.69
N PHE A 210 -10.79 -15.69 -4.39
CA PHE A 210 -9.95 -16.28 -3.33
C PHE A 210 -9.81 -15.42 -2.08
N ALA A 211 -9.99 -14.09 -2.17
CA ALA A 211 -9.87 -13.22 -1.00
C ALA A 211 -11.10 -13.32 -0.08
N GLY A 212 -10.91 -13.14 1.22
CA GLY A 212 -12.00 -13.05 2.22
C GLY A 212 -12.09 -14.24 3.17
N GLY A 213 -11.56 -15.41 2.83
CA GLY A 213 -11.54 -16.58 3.70
C GLY A 213 -12.94 -17.05 4.13
N GLY A 214 -13.04 -17.67 5.31
CA GLY A 214 -14.31 -18.19 5.86
C GLY A 214 -15.26 -17.12 6.43
N ASP A 215 -14.79 -15.89 6.59
CA ASP A 215 -15.55 -14.80 7.22
C ASP A 215 -16.60 -14.18 6.30
N VAL A 216 -16.38 -14.31 4.98
CA VAL A 216 -17.30 -13.80 3.97
C VAL A 216 -18.03 -14.97 3.33
N ALA A 217 -18.73 -15.78 4.14
CA ALA A 217 -19.33 -17.06 3.76
C ALA A 217 -19.67 -17.18 2.26
N PRO A 218 -18.77 -17.76 1.46
CA PRO A 218 -19.14 -18.27 0.16
C PRO A 218 -19.47 -19.74 0.42
N GLY A 219 -20.74 -20.12 0.24
CA GLY A 219 -20.99 -21.51 -0.17
C GLY A 219 -20.05 -21.85 -1.33
N LYS A 220 -19.56 -23.10 -1.40
CA LYS A 220 -18.66 -23.67 -2.42
C LYS A 220 -18.20 -22.66 -3.46
N ARG A 221 -16.90 -22.30 -3.44
CA ARG A 221 -16.21 -21.45 -4.44
C ARG A 221 -16.98 -21.43 -5.76
N ASP A 222 -17.43 -20.25 -6.15
CA ASP A 222 -18.27 -20.07 -7.32
C ASP A 222 -17.48 -20.48 -8.58
N ASP A 223 -17.85 -21.63 -9.17
CA ASP A 223 -17.20 -22.18 -10.35
C ASP A 223 -17.17 -21.16 -11.51
N GLU A 224 -18.17 -20.26 -11.59
CA GLU A 224 -18.19 -19.17 -12.56
C GLU A 224 -17.07 -18.16 -12.31
N LEU A 225 -16.82 -17.77 -11.06
CA LEU A 225 -15.75 -16.84 -10.74
C LEU A 225 -14.37 -17.46 -10.98
N VAL A 226 -14.21 -18.77 -10.74
CA VAL A 226 -12.98 -19.50 -11.05
C VAL A 226 -12.71 -19.47 -12.55
N GLN A 227 -13.74 -19.75 -13.36
CA GLN A 227 -13.63 -19.69 -14.82
C GLN A 227 -13.24 -18.27 -15.30
N ILE A 228 -13.82 -17.22 -14.71
CA ILE A 228 -13.45 -15.83 -15.03
C ILE A 228 -11.97 -15.57 -14.70
N TYR A 229 -11.48 -16.05 -13.56
CA TYR A 229 -10.06 -15.91 -13.21
C TYR A 229 -9.14 -16.61 -14.21
N GLU A 230 -9.44 -17.86 -14.57
CA GLU A 230 -8.67 -18.63 -15.56
C GLU A 230 -8.67 -17.95 -16.93
N GLU A 231 -9.81 -17.42 -17.38
CA GLU A 231 -9.91 -16.67 -18.63
C GLU A 231 -9.02 -15.42 -18.61
N LYS A 232 -9.08 -14.62 -17.54
CA LYS A 232 -8.25 -13.41 -17.41
C LYS A 232 -6.76 -13.74 -17.37
N LEU A 233 -6.39 -14.81 -16.66
CA LEU A 233 -5.01 -15.27 -16.60
C LEU A 233 -4.50 -15.74 -17.97
N ALA A 234 -5.33 -16.45 -18.73
CA ALA A 234 -5.00 -16.88 -20.09
C ALA A 234 -4.79 -15.68 -21.03
N VAL A 235 -5.68 -14.68 -20.97
CA VAL A 235 -5.56 -13.45 -21.77
C VAL A 235 -4.26 -12.71 -21.43
N TYR A 236 -3.97 -12.48 -20.14
CA TYR A 236 -2.72 -11.82 -19.74
C TYR A 236 -1.47 -12.61 -20.20
N SER A 237 -1.50 -13.94 -20.05
CA SER A 237 -0.39 -14.80 -20.45
C SER A 237 -0.14 -14.73 -21.95
N GLN A 238 -1.18 -14.77 -22.78
CA GLN A 238 -1.06 -14.61 -24.23
C GLN A 238 -0.48 -13.25 -24.59
N LEU A 239 -1.01 -12.17 -24.01
CA LEU A 239 -0.55 -10.81 -24.23
C LEU A 239 0.93 -10.61 -23.84
N LEU A 240 1.36 -11.24 -22.75
CA LEU A 240 2.74 -11.22 -22.29
C LEU A 240 3.67 -11.94 -23.29
N GLU A 241 3.29 -13.11 -23.79
CA GLU A 241 4.08 -13.85 -24.78
C GLU A 241 4.14 -13.13 -26.13
N GLU A 242 3.04 -12.52 -26.58
CA GLU A 242 3.02 -11.67 -27.78
C GLU A 242 3.94 -10.45 -27.64
N ALA A 243 3.97 -9.81 -26.46
CA ALA A 243 4.89 -8.71 -26.20
C ALA A 243 6.36 -9.16 -26.27
N LYS A 244 6.69 -10.32 -25.71
CA LYS A 244 8.04 -10.91 -25.80
C LYS A 244 8.42 -11.24 -27.24
N ALA A 245 7.53 -11.92 -27.97
CA ALA A 245 7.78 -12.33 -29.35
C ALA A 245 8.01 -11.15 -30.29
N ASN A 246 7.35 -10.02 -30.03
CA ASN A 246 7.49 -8.79 -30.82
C ASN A 246 8.63 -7.87 -30.32
N GLY A 247 9.41 -8.29 -29.33
CA GLY A 247 10.49 -7.48 -28.76
C GLY A 247 10.02 -6.20 -28.05
N ILE A 248 8.76 -6.16 -27.60
CA ILE A 248 8.21 -5.04 -26.82
C ILE A 248 8.75 -5.07 -25.39
N ILE A 249 8.96 -6.27 -24.86
CA ILE A 249 9.57 -6.51 -23.56
C ILE A 249 10.75 -7.46 -23.73
N GLU A 250 11.90 -7.10 -23.16
CA GLU A 250 13.09 -7.94 -23.15
C GLU A 250 13.10 -8.81 -21.89
N GLY A 251 13.66 -10.02 -22.01
CA GLY A 251 13.62 -11.07 -20.99
C GLY A 251 13.96 -10.56 -19.59
N TYR A 252 13.02 -10.78 -18.66
CA TYR A 252 13.18 -10.56 -17.23
C TYR A 252 13.87 -11.75 -16.57
#